data_AF-A0ABD2PQQ3-F1
#
_entry.id   AF-A0ABD2PQQ3-F1
#
_cell.length_a   1.000
_cell.length_b   1.000
_cell.length_c   1.000
_cell.angle_alpha   90.00
_cell.angle_beta   90.00
_cell.angle_gamma   90.00
#
_symmetry.space_group_name_H-M   'P 1'
#
loop_
_entity.id
_entity.type
_entity.pdbx_description
1 polymer ?
#
loop_
_entity_poly.entity_id
_entity_poly.type
_entity_poly.pdbx_seq_one_letter_code
_entity_poly.pdbx_strand_id
1 'polypeptide(L)'
;IRRFYSKCQSLRKRLRELGIKIPPVSASDRFIGGMPDSMKTRLQNIVKIVESVGDVETDLQEVRQNNAEMLTETARRTGMTGVTAAPHELLTKLFTEQSGLASTCAIHLSKAQSAQKEIERFHAELSKLTKLLSELELKESKKKPVSWILETLVEQKKLQAAVQVELGTAKQGMNLVKDLGTVIMCKCAKQDVVLVRNLIQSCRTRLIKLTDRNRRFGDMLTAASKDAQTIRSQHERLAQWLKQKRDQLEKLVIRPDHVNEQQAQHREFQRELSAKDKEYRKLRLLINRVLPKCSPHDRDLLKRLIDDTKESWNQITKLSFKRYIPTI
;
A
#
# COMPACT_ATOMS: atom_id res chain seq x y z
N ILE A 1 -5.72 16.40 -68.72
CA ILE A 1 -6.65 15.24 -68.54
C ILE A 1 -5.91 13.93 -68.16
N ARG A 2 -4.99 13.36 -68.95
CA ARG A 2 -4.28 12.11 -68.57
C ARG A 2 -3.53 12.19 -67.22
N ARG A 3 -2.82 13.30 -66.96
CA ARG A 3 -2.12 13.54 -65.69
C ARG A 3 -3.06 13.58 -64.48
N PHE A 4 -4.25 14.18 -64.63
CA PHE A 4 -5.28 14.23 -63.60
C PHE A 4 -5.75 12.83 -63.19
N TYR A 5 -6.17 12.01 -64.16
CA TYR A 5 -6.64 10.65 -63.88
C TYR A 5 -5.54 9.76 -63.26
N SER A 6 -4.28 9.92 -63.70
CA SER A 6 -3.13 9.22 -63.11
C SER A 6 -2.91 9.58 -61.63
N LYS A 7 -2.95 10.88 -61.27
CA LYS A 7 -2.82 11.33 -59.87
C LYS A 7 -4.00 10.86 -59.02
N CYS A 8 -5.24 10.94 -59.52
CA CYS A 8 -6.42 10.39 -58.84
C CYS A 8 -6.32 8.88 -58.57
N GLN A 9 -5.80 8.11 -59.54
CA GLN A 9 -5.59 6.67 -59.37
C GLN A 9 -4.52 6.36 -58.31
N SER A 10 -3.43 7.14 -58.28
CA SER A 10 -2.38 7.05 -57.26
C SER A 10 -2.93 7.35 -55.85
N LEU A 11 -3.69 8.43 -55.69
CA LEU A 11 -4.31 8.79 -54.41
C LEU A 11 -5.31 7.73 -53.94
N ARG A 12 -6.12 7.18 -54.86
CA ARG A 12 -7.01 6.07 -54.55
C ARG A 12 -6.28 4.80 -54.09
N LYS A 13 -5.10 4.53 -54.64
CA LYS A 13 -4.25 3.42 -54.19
C LYS A 13 -3.75 3.67 -52.76
N ARG A 14 -3.26 4.88 -52.49
CA ARG A 14 -2.79 5.31 -51.16
C ARG A 14 -3.90 5.26 -50.11
N LEU A 15 -5.11 5.70 -50.42
CA LEU A 15 -6.29 5.57 -49.54
C LEU A 15 -6.60 4.11 -49.22
N ARG A 16 -6.55 3.21 -50.20
CA ARG A 16 -6.76 1.77 -49.98
C ARG A 16 -5.69 1.15 -49.10
N GLU A 17 -4.42 1.48 -49.34
CA GLU A 17 -3.30 1.00 -48.53
C GLU A 17 -3.39 1.48 -47.07
N LEU A 18 -3.83 2.73 -46.85
CA LEU A 18 -4.07 3.28 -45.52
C LEU A 18 -5.29 2.61 -44.86
N GLY A 19 -6.36 2.35 -45.61
CA GLY A 19 -7.55 1.64 -45.13
C GLY A 19 -7.25 0.23 -44.61
N ILE A 20 -6.31 -0.49 -45.22
CA ILE A 20 -5.89 -1.83 -44.77
C ILE A 20 -5.12 -1.77 -43.45
N LYS A 21 -4.37 -0.69 -43.22
CA LYS A 21 -3.55 -0.51 -42.00
C LYS A 21 -4.38 -0.15 -40.77
N ILE A 22 -5.63 0.28 -40.94
CA ILE A 22 -6.52 0.63 -39.84
C ILE A 22 -7.38 -0.58 -39.51
N PRO A 23 -7.23 -1.19 -38.31
CA PRO A 23 -8.11 -2.27 -37.91
C PRO A 23 -9.56 -1.77 -37.78
N PRO A 24 -10.56 -2.57 -38.15
CA PRO A 24 -11.96 -2.14 -38.09
C PRO A 24 -12.39 -1.84 -36.65
N VAL A 25 -13.17 -0.76 -36.48
CA VAL A 25 -13.66 -0.23 -35.18
C VAL A 25 -14.37 -1.30 -34.32
N SER A 26 -14.90 -2.35 -34.94
CA SER A 26 -15.70 -3.42 -34.33
C SER A 26 -14.93 -4.68 -33.93
N ALA A 27 -13.69 -4.90 -34.40
CA ALA A 27 -12.99 -6.17 -34.20
C ALA A 27 -12.34 -6.30 -32.81
N SER A 28 -13.17 -6.33 -31.77
CA SER A 28 -12.83 -6.47 -30.35
C SER A 28 -11.84 -5.39 -29.85
N ASP A 29 -12.26 -4.54 -28.91
CA ASP A 29 -11.48 -3.45 -28.31
C ASP A 29 -10.12 -3.84 -27.66
N ARG A 30 -9.59 -5.05 -27.90
CA ARG A 30 -8.30 -5.59 -27.42
C ARG A 30 -7.09 -5.07 -28.22
N PHE A 31 -7.09 -3.78 -28.54
CA PHE A 31 -6.05 -3.15 -29.37
C PHE A 31 -4.95 -2.48 -28.55
N ILE A 32 -5.00 -2.59 -27.23
CA ILE A 32 -4.17 -1.82 -26.30
C ILE A 32 -3.17 -2.75 -25.61
N GLY A 33 -1.88 -2.42 -25.65
CA GLY A 33 -0.85 -3.15 -24.92
C GLY A 33 -0.91 -2.82 -23.43
N GLY A 34 -0.57 -3.76 -22.54
CA GLY A 34 -0.67 -3.56 -21.08
C GLY A 34 0.45 -2.71 -20.47
N MET A 35 1.45 -2.35 -21.28
CA MET A 35 2.64 -1.59 -20.88
C MET A 35 2.67 -0.20 -21.51
N PRO A 36 3.21 0.82 -20.80
CA PRO A 36 3.26 2.19 -21.30
C PRO A 36 4.03 2.32 -22.62
N ASP A 37 5.19 1.69 -22.73
CA ASP A 37 6.06 1.80 -23.92
C ASP A 37 5.43 1.18 -25.18
N SER A 38 4.78 0.03 -25.01
CA SER A 38 4.04 -0.63 -26.09
C SER A 38 2.88 0.24 -26.57
N MET A 39 2.16 0.89 -25.65
CA MET A 39 1.05 1.78 -25.99
C MET A 39 1.54 3.06 -26.67
N LYS A 40 2.65 3.65 -26.18
CA LYS A 40 3.28 4.83 -26.79
C LYS A 40 3.70 4.57 -28.23
N THR A 41 4.34 3.43 -28.49
CA THR A 41 4.75 3.03 -29.85
C THR A 41 3.53 2.85 -30.77
N ARG A 42 2.46 2.22 -30.27
CA ARG A 42 1.21 2.06 -31.04
C ARG A 42 0.55 3.41 -31.34
N LEU A 43 0.49 4.32 -30.38
CA LEU A 43 -0.05 5.66 -30.58
C LEU A 43 0.73 6.41 -31.67
N GLN A 44 2.06 6.37 -31.63
CA GLN A 44 2.91 6.99 -32.66
C GLN A 44 2.60 6.44 -34.05
N ASN A 45 2.32 5.14 -34.18
CA ASN A 45 1.92 4.56 -35.46
C ASN A 45 0.54 5.05 -35.93
N ILE A 46 -0.43 5.18 -35.02
CA ILE A 46 -1.77 5.73 -35.35
C ILE A 46 -1.65 7.19 -35.78
N VAL A 47 -0.85 8.01 -35.08
CA VAL A 47 -0.59 9.41 -35.42
C VAL A 47 0.00 9.51 -36.83
N LYS A 48 1.00 8.69 -37.18
CA LYS A 48 1.57 8.65 -38.53
C LYS A 48 0.55 8.31 -39.61
N ILE A 49 -0.40 7.41 -39.31
CA ILE A 49 -1.49 7.07 -40.24
C ILE A 49 -2.44 8.25 -40.41
N VAL A 50 -2.80 8.94 -39.32
CA VAL A 50 -3.65 10.13 -39.34
C VAL A 50 -3.01 11.25 -40.17
N GLU A 51 -1.71 11.52 -39.95
CA GLU A 51 -0.92 12.47 -40.74
C GLU A 51 -0.93 12.10 -42.23
N SER A 52 -0.69 10.82 -42.55
CA SER A 52 -0.72 10.33 -43.93
C SER A 52 -2.09 10.48 -44.62
N VAL A 53 -3.19 10.38 -43.86
CA VAL A 53 -4.56 10.62 -44.38
C VAL A 53 -4.81 12.12 -44.60
N GLY A 54 -4.24 12.97 -43.75
CA GLY A 54 -4.22 14.42 -43.93
C GLY A 54 -3.44 14.84 -45.16
N ASP A 55 -2.26 14.27 -45.41
CA ASP A 55 -1.47 14.52 -46.61
C ASP A 55 -2.27 14.22 -47.90
N VAL A 56 -3.02 13.12 -47.89
CA VAL A 56 -3.89 12.75 -49.02
C VAL A 56 -5.01 13.77 -49.23
N GLU A 57 -5.52 14.38 -48.16
CA GLU A 57 -6.48 15.49 -48.27
C GLU A 57 -5.88 16.69 -48.96
N THR A 58 -4.68 17.10 -48.56
CA THR A 58 -3.95 18.21 -49.17
C THR A 58 -3.66 17.92 -50.64
N ASP A 59 -3.18 16.72 -50.97
CA ASP A 59 -3.01 16.27 -52.36
C ASP A 59 -4.33 16.32 -53.16
N LEU A 60 -5.47 15.91 -52.57
CA LEU A 60 -6.78 15.96 -53.23
C LEU A 60 -7.26 17.40 -53.46
N GLN A 61 -7.01 18.30 -52.51
CA GLN A 61 -7.31 19.73 -52.65
C GLN A 61 -6.49 20.35 -53.79
N GLU A 62 -5.19 20.04 -53.87
CA GLU A 62 -4.31 20.49 -54.95
C GLU A 62 -4.82 19.98 -56.32
N VAL A 63 -5.18 18.70 -56.41
CA VAL A 63 -5.73 18.12 -57.65
C VAL A 63 -7.06 18.77 -58.04
N ARG A 64 -7.91 19.10 -57.06
CA ARG A 64 -9.18 19.82 -57.29
C ARG A 64 -8.93 21.22 -57.82
N GLN A 65 -7.98 21.96 -57.24
CA GLN A 65 -7.59 23.30 -57.67
C GLN A 65 -7.00 23.30 -59.08
N ASN A 66 -6.02 22.44 -59.33
CA ASN A 66 -5.39 22.27 -60.64
C ASN A 66 -6.41 21.85 -61.72
N ASN A 67 -7.41 21.04 -61.37
CA ASN A 67 -8.50 20.67 -62.27
C ASN A 67 -9.41 21.87 -62.57
N ALA A 68 -9.79 22.65 -61.56
CA ALA A 68 -10.60 23.86 -61.76
C ALA A 68 -9.91 24.87 -62.68
N GLU A 69 -8.61 25.12 -62.49
CA GLU A 69 -7.79 26.00 -63.33
C GLU A 69 -7.65 25.48 -64.77
N MET A 70 -7.44 24.18 -64.94
CA MET A 70 -7.43 23.56 -66.26
C MET A 70 -8.77 23.73 -66.97
N LEU A 71 -9.89 23.58 -66.24
CA LEU A 71 -11.23 23.72 -66.79
C LEU A 71 -11.54 25.16 -67.18
N THR A 72 -11.19 26.15 -66.35
CA THR A 72 -11.38 27.58 -66.69
C THR A 72 -10.56 27.98 -67.91
N GLU A 73 -9.31 27.53 -68.01
CA GLU A 73 -8.47 27.81 -69.19
C GLU A 73 -8.98 27.10 -70.45
N THR A 74 -9.51 25.88 -70.35
CA THR A 74 -10.15 25.23 -71.50
C THR A 74 -11.43 25.93 -71.93
N ALA A 75 -12.29 26.34 -71.00
CA ALA A 75 -13.51 27.10 -71.30
C ALA A 75 -13.19 28.43 -72.00
N ARG A 76 -12.11 29.11 -71.57
CA ARG A 76 -11.61 30.35 -72.21
C ARG A 76 -11.15 30.14 -73.65
N ARG A 77 -10.57 28.97 -73.98
CA ARG A 77 -10.01 28.66 -75.31
C ARG A 77 -11.04 28.10 -76.30
N THR A 78 -11.99 27.29 -75.85
CA THR A 78 -12.92 26.56 -76.74
C THR A 78 -14.38 27.02 -76.64
N GLY A 79 -14.73 27.87 -75.68
CA GLY A 79 -16.13 28.31 -75.48
C GLY A 79 -17.09 27.22 -74.97
N MET A 80 -16.60 26.01 -74.71
CA MET A 80 -17.40 24.87 -74.24
C MET A 80 -17.40 24.80 -72.71
N THR A 81 -18.58 24.86 -72.09
CA THR A 81 -18.76 24.87 -70.63
C THR A 81 -19.22 23.53 -70.01
N GLY A 82 -19.46 22.49 -70.84
CA GLY A 82 -20.20 21.27 -70.43
C GLY A 82 -19.42 19.98 -70.14
N VAL A 83 -18.07 19.94 -70.24
CA VAL A 83 -17.28 18.68 -70.19
C VAL A 83 -16.78 18.32 -68.77
N THR A 84 -17.54 18.66 -67.72
CA THR A 84 -16.99 18.74 -66.34
C THR A 84 -17.51 17.71 -65.32
N ALA A 85 -18.54 16.92 -65.65
CA ALA A 85 -19.21 16.05 -64.67
C ALA A 85 -18.33 14.88 -64.16
N ALA A 86 -17.65 14.16 -65.07
CA ALA A 86 -16.91 12.94 -64.69
C ALA A 86 -15.66 13.20 -63.80
N PRO A 87 -14.82 14.23 -64.05
CA PRO A 87 -13.73 14.59 -63.13
C PRO A 87 -14.23 15.05 -61.76
N HIS A 88 -15.36 15.76 -61.72
CA HIS A 88 -15.97 16.22 -60.48
C HIS A 88 -16.52 15.05 -59.66
N GLU A 89 -17.25 14.12 -60.27
CA GLU A 89 -17.78 12.92 -59.61
C GLU A 89 -16.66 12.03 -59.02
N LEU A 90 -15.55 11.85 -59.75
CA LEU A 90 -14.41 11.10 -59.25
C LEU A 90 -13.76 11.76 -58.03
N LEU A 91 -13.56 13.08 -58.06
CA LEU A 91 -13.04 13.82 -56.91
C LEU A 91 -13.99 13.71 -55.72
N THR A 92 -15.30 13.87 -55.91
CA THR A 92 -16.29 13.73 -54.86
C THR A 92 -16.22 12.34 -54.20
N LYS A 93 -16.10 11.27 -55.00
CA LYS A 93 -15.90 9.90 -54.48
C LYS A 93 -14.62 9.80 -53.63
N LEU A 94 -13.49 10.31 -54.12
CA LEU A 94 -12.22 10.26 -53.38
C LEU A 94 -12.25 11.10 -52.09
N PHE A 95 -12.89 12.26 -52.10
CA PHE A 95 -13.11 13.06 -50.89
C PHE A 95 -14.02 12.34 -49.90
N THR A 96 -15.07 11.64 -50.37
CA THR A 96 -15.93 10.85 -49.47
C THR A 96 -15.18 9.66 -48.86
N GLU A 97 -14.36 8.94 -49.64
CA GLU A 97 -13.49 7.86 -49.16
C GLU A 97 -12.46 8.39 -48.14
N GLN A 98 -11.82 9.53 -48.43
CA GLN A 98 -10.85 10.17 -47.53
C GLN A 98 -11.51 10.65 -46.24
N SER A 99 -12.66 11.32 -46.31
CA SER A 99 -13.38 11.83 -45.14
C SER A 99 -13.88 10.69 -44.23
N GLY A 100 -14.38 9.60 -44.81
CA GLY A 100 -14.75 8.39 -44.06
C GLY A 100 -13.55 7.75 -43.36
N LEU A 101 -12.40 7.68 -44.04
CA LEU A 101 -11.16 7.17 -43.46
C LEU A 101 -10.63 8.09 -42.35
N ALA A 102 -10.67 9.41 -42.56
CA ALA A 102 -10.26 10.42 -41.57
C ALA A 102 -11.12 10.35 -40.31
N SER A 103 -12.44 10.21 -40.44
CA SER A 103 -13.36 10.01 -39.32
C SER A 103 -13.03 8.75 -38.53
N THR A 104 -12.75 7.64 -39.23
CA THR A 104 -12.34 6.37 -38.61
C THR A 104 -11.01 6.53 -37.85
N CYS A 105 -10.00 7.12 -38.48
CA CYS A 105 -8.73 7.49 -37.85
C CYS A 105 -8.92 8.31 -36.57
N ALA A 106 -9.78 9.33 -36.60
CA ALA A 106 -10.04 10.20 -35.45
C ALA A 106 -10.64 9.42 -34.27
N ILE A 107 -11.58 8.50 -34.52
CA ILE A 107 -12.16 7.62 -33.50
C ILE A 107 -11.07 6.73 -32.88
N HIS A 108 -10.24 6.08 -33.70
CA HIS A 108 -9.15 5.22 -33.23
C HIS A 108 -8.12 6.00 -32.42
N LEU A 109 -7.75 7.20 -32.87
CA LEU A 109 -6.83 8.07 -32.16
C LEU A 109 -7.38 8.46 -30.79
N SER A 110 -8.64 8.90 -30.73
CA SER A 110 -9.30 9.27 -29.47
C SER A 110 -9.35 8.10 -28.48
N LYS A 111 -9.76 6.90 -28.94
CA LYS A 111 -9.76 5.68 -28.13
C LYS A 111 -8.35 5.32 -27.62
N ALA A 112 -7.34 5.37 -28.50
CA ALA A 112 -5.97 5.06 -28.16
C ALA A 112 -5.37 6.05 -27.14
N GLN A 113 -5.62 7.35 -27.30
CA GLN A 113 -5.19 8.38 -26.35
C GLN A 113 -5.83 8.20 -24.97
N SER A 114 -7.13 7.88 -24.94
CA SER A 114 -7.83 7.59 -23.68
C SER A 114 -7.23 6.37 -22.97
N ALA A 115 -6.99 5.29 -23.71
CA ALA A 115 -6.35 4.09 -23.18
C ALA A 115 -4.92 4.33 -22.68
N GLN A 116 -4.13 5.15 -23.39
CA GLN A 116 -2.79 5.51 -22.95
C GLN A 116 -2.83 6.22 -21.59
N LYS A 117 -3.71 7.20 -21.42
CA LYS A 117 -3.87 7.91 -20.14
C LYS A 117 -4.23 6.96 -19.00
N GLU A 118 -5.11 5.98 -19.25
CA GLU A 118 -5.47 4.97 -18.25
C GLU A 118 -4.29 4.07 -17.87
N ILE A 119 -3.49 3.62 -18.84
CA ILE A 119 -2.28 2.82 -18.62
C ILE A 119 -1.24 3.60 -17.84
N GLU A 120 -0.93 4.83 -18.26
CA GLU A 120 0.02 5.69 -17.56
C GLU A 120 -0.42 5.95 -16.13
N ARG A 121 -1.72 6.20 -15.91
CA ARG A 121 -2.28 6.38 -14.57
C ARG A 121 -2.15 5.12 -13.72
N PHE A 122 -2.47 3.93 -14.26
CA PHE A 122 -2.31 2.66 -13.54
C PHE A 122 -0.86 2.42 -13.14
N HIS A 123 0.08 2.54 -14.08
CA HIS A 123 1.50 2.30 -13.79
C HIS A 123 2.09 3.34 -12.85
N ALA A 124 1.65 4.61 -12.93
CA ALA A 124 2.04 5.64 -11.98
C ALA A 124 1.57 5.31 -10.55
N GLU A 125 0.30 4.94 -10.37
CA GLU A 125 -0.24 4.57 -9.06
C GLU A 125 0.36 3.25 -8.54
N LEU A 126 0.58 2.28 -9.42
CA LEU A 126 1.28 1.03 -9.09
C LEU A 126 2.71 1.30 -8.61
N SER A 127 3.44 2.21 -9.27
CA SER A 127 4.80 2.60 -8.87
C SER A 127 4.81 3.31 -7.53
N LYS A 128 3.87 4.25 -7.28
CA LYS A 128 3.70 4.91 -5.98
C LYS A 128 3.44 3.90 -4.87
N LEU A 129 2.51 2.97 -5.10
CA LEU A 129 2.18 1.91 -4.15
C LEU A 129 3.38 0.99 -3.89
N THR A 130 4.09 0.59 -4.94
CA THR A 130 5.29 -0.26 -4.83
C THR A 130 6.38 0.41 -4.01
N LYS A 131 6.60 1.72 -4.20
CA LYS A 131 7.54 2.51 -3.40
C LYS A 131 7.12 2.54 -1.93
N LEU A 132 5.86 2.86 -1.65
CA LEU A 132 5.31 2.89 -0.29
C LEU A 132 5.44 1.52 0.41
N LEU A 133 5.10 0.43 -0.29
CA LEU A 133 5.26 -0.93 0.26
C LEU A 133 6.72 -1.25 0.58
N SER A 134 7.66 -0.82 -0.26
CA SER A 134 9.10 -1.05 -0.06
C SER A 134 9.63 -0.24 1.13
N GLU A 135 9.18 1.00 1.30
CA GLU A 135 9.50 1.83 2.47
C GLU A 135 8.94 1.21 3.77
N LEU A 136 7.71 0.69 3.74
CA LEU A 136 7.10 -0.01 4.86
C LEU A 136 7.83 -1.31 5.22
N GLU A 137 8.23 -2.10 4.23
CA GLU A 137 9.04 -3.31 4.42
C GLU A 137 10.40 -2.97 5.06
N LEU A 138 11.03 -1.88 4.63
CA LEU A 138 12.28 -1.40 5.23
C LEU A 138 12.06 -0.96 6.68
N LYS A 139 11.00 -0.18 6.96
CA LYS A 139 10.64 0.20 8.34
C LYS A 139 10.39 -1.03 9.21
N GLU A 140 9.72 -2.04 8.68
CA GLU A 140 9.46 -3.30 9.37
C GLU A 140 10.75 -4.08 9.66
N SER A 141 11.69 -4.15 8.71
CA SER A 141 12.98 -4.84 8.90
C SER A 141 13.84 -4.23 10.02
N LYS A 142 13.66 -2.93 10.30
CA LYS A 142 14.41 -2.19 11.33
C LYS A 142 13.73 -2.20 12.70
N LYS A 143 12.58 -2.86 12.85
CA LYS A 143 11.85 -2.90 14.13
C LYS A 143 12.66 -3.65 15.18
N LYS A 144 12.83 -3.01 16.35
CA LYS A 144 13.39 -3.65 17.55
C LYS A 144 12.40 -4.66 18.13
N PRO A 145 12.88 -5.71 18.82
CA PRO A 145 12.00 -6.63 19.55
C PRO A 145 11.14 -5.89 20.58
N VAL A 146 10.01 -6.48 20.96
CA VAL A 146 9.10 -5.94 21.98
C VAL A 146 9.86 -5.73 23.28
N SER A 147 9.83 -4.50 23.80
CA SER A 147 10.41 -4.20 25.09
C SER A 147 9.42 -4.50 26.21
N TRP A 148 9.93 -4.68 27.42
CA TRP A 148 9.16 -4.84 28.65
C TRP A 148 9.27 -3.64 29.60
N ILE A 149 9.95 -2.58 29.14
CA ILE A 149 9.99 -1.28 29.80
C ILE A 149 8.78 -0.48 29.32
N LEU A 150 7.98 0.03 30.26
CA LEU A 150 6.71 0.71 29.95
C LEU A 150 6.90 1.93 29.03
N GLU A 151 7.93 2.73 29.26
CA GLU A 151 8.25 3.92 28.45
C GLU A 151 8.55 3.53 27.00
N THR A 152 9.43 2.55 26.80
CA THR A 152 9.77 2.02 25.47
C THR A 152 8.55 1.36 24.80
N LEU A 153 7.68 0.69 25.55
CA LEU A 153 6.43 0.12 25.04
C LEU A 153 5.47 1.19 24.51
N VAL A 154 5.38 2.34 25.17
CA VAL A 154 4.56 3.47 24.70
C VAL A 154 5.10 4.00 23.37
N GLU A 155 6.41 4.17 23.26
CA GLU A 155 7.06 4.58 22.01
C GLU A 155 6.84 3.55 20.89
N GLN A 156 7.03 2.26 21.18
CA GLN A 156 6.83 1.18 20.21
C GLN A 156 5.36 1.11 19.73
N LYS A 157 4.39 1.33 20.62
CA LYS A 157 2.96 1.45 20.26
C LYS A 157 2.70 2.64 19.36
N LYS A 158 3.29 3.81 19.65
CA LYS A 158 3.17 5.00 18.81
C LYS A 158 3.72 4.75 17.40
N LEU A 159 4.89 4.13 17.29
CA LEU A 159 5.49 3.76 16.01
C LEU A 159 4.65 2.74 15.24
N GLN A 160 4.13 1.72 15.93
CA GLN A 160 3.25 0.71 15.33
C GLN A 160 1.94 1.34 14.80
N ALA A 161 1.37 2.30 15.52
CA ALA A 161 0.19 3.04 15.10
C ALA A 161 0.47 3.93 13.87
N ALA A 162 1.64 4.58 13.80
CA ALA A 162 2.04 5.34 12.62
C ALA A 162 2.13 4.44 11.38
N VAL A 163 2.75 3.25 11.50
CA VAL A 163 2.78 2.24 10.42
C VAL A 163 1.38 1.77 10.06
N GLN A 164 0.46 1.64 11.03
CA GLN A 164 -0.92 1.26 10.77
C GLN A 164 -1.66 2.30 9.90
N VAL A 165 -1.40 3.59 10.10
CA VAL A 165 -1.96 4.67 9.27
C VAL A 165 -1.43 4.58 7.85
N GLU A 166 -0.10 4.43 7.68
CA GLU A 166 0.51 4.28 6.35
C GLU A 166 0.02 3.02 5.60
N LEU A 167 -0.22 1.91 6.31
CA LEU A 167 -0.86 0.71 5.75
C LEU A 167 -2.30 0.98 5.30
N GLY A 168 -3.02 1.87 6.00
CA GLY A 168 -4.33 2.36 5.58
C GLY A 168 -4.27 3.10 4.24
N THR A 169 -3.29 3.99 4.07
CA THR A 169 -3.02 4.67 2.79
C THR A 169 -2.64 3.68 1.69
N ALA A 170 -1.78 2.70 2.00
CA ALA A 170 -1.42 1.65 1.04
C ALA A 170 -2.63 0.80 0.62
N LYS A 171 -3.57 0.55 1.54
CA LYS A 171 -4.84 -0.15 1.24
C LYS A 171 -5.74 0.66 0.31
N GLN A 172 -5.82 1.98 0.50
CA GLN A 172 -6.54 2.86 -0.44
C GLN A 172 -5.89 2.84 -1.83
N GLY A 173 -4.55 2.96 -1.88
CA GLY A 173 -3.80 2.83 -3.13
C GLY A 173 -4.00 1.48 -3.81
N MET A 174 -4.06 0.38 -3.05
CA MET A 174 -4.35 -0.96 -3.57
C MET A 174 -5.73 -1.03 -4.25
N ASN A 175 -6.76 -0.43 -3.66
CA ASN A 175 -8.09 -0.40 -4.24
C ASN A 175 -8.09 0.39 -5.55
N LEU A 176 -7.46 1.57 -5.57
CA LEU A 176 -7.34 2.37 -6.80
C LEU A 176 -6.61 1.61 -7.91
N VAL A 177 -5.48 0.96 -7.59
CA VAL A 177 -4.72 0.15 -8.54
C VAL A 177 -5.55 -1.03 -9.06
N LYS A 178 -6.37 -1.66 -8.21
CA LYS A 178 -7.29 -2.73 -8.63
C LYS A 178 -8.37 -2.23 -9.58
N ASP A 179 -8.97 -1.08 -9.29
CA ASP A 179 -10.04 -0.50 -10.10
C ASP A 179 -9.50 -0.09 -11.49
N LEU A 180 -8.37 0.63 -11.51
CA LEU A 180 -7.66 0.98 -12.74
C LEU A 180 -7.22 -0.26 -13.53
N GLY A 181 -6.70 -1.27 -12.84
CA GLY A 181 -6.31 -2.53 -13.45
C GLY A 181 -7.49 -3.28 -14.09
N THR A 182 -8.68 -3.20 -13.51
CA THR A 182 -9.90 -3.80 -14.08
C THR A 182 -10.27 -3.13 -15.39
N VAL A 183 -10.21 -1.80 -15.46
CA VAL A 183 -10.48 -1.04 -16.69
C VAL A 183 -9.48 -1.43 -17.79
N ILE A 184 -8.19 -1.54 -17.47
CA ILE A 184 -7.16 -1.95 -18.44
C ILE A 184 -7.39 -3.39 -18.91
N MET A 185 -7.69 -4.32 -18.00
CA MET A 185 -7.93 -5.73 -18.35
C MET A 185 -9.11 -5.94 -19.30
N CYS A 186 -10.11 -5.04 -19.28
CA CYS A 186 -11.22 -5.08 -20.25
C CYS A 186 -10.79 -4.69 -21.67
N LYS A 187 -9.71 -3.92 -21.81
CA LYS A 187 -9.29 -3.29 -23.08
C LYS A 187 -7.99 -3.87 -23.66
N CYS A 188 -7.24 -4.65 -22.88
CA CYS A 188 -5.96 -5.19 -23.34
C CYS A 188 -6.05 -6.63 -23.87
N ALA A 189 -4.97 -7.09 -24.52
CA ALA A 189 -4.88 -8.45 -25.03
C ALA A 189 -4.79 -9.50 -23.90
N LYS A 190 -5.12 -10.77 -24.18
CA LYS A 190 -5.14 -11.84 -23.14
C LYS A 190 -3.81 -11.97 -22.39
N GLN A 191 -2.68 -11.78 -23.06
CA GLN A 191 -1.35 -11.85 -22.44
C GLN A 191 -1.11 -10.68 -21.46
N ASP A 192 -1.51 -9.47 -21.85
CA ASP A 192 -1.43 -8.27 -21.02
C ASP A 192 -2.34 -8.37 -19.79
N VAL A 193 -3.52 -9.00 -19.91
CA VAL A 193 -4.43 -9.25 -18.79
C VAL A 193 -3.73 -10.07 -17.69
N VAL A 194 -2.98 -11.11 -18.07
CA VAL A 194 -2.25 -11.95 -17.12
C VAL A 194 -1.15 -11.13 -16.42
N LEU A 195 -0.42 -10.31 -17.17
CA LEU A 195 0.62 -9.45 -16.62
C LEU A 195 0.05 -8.45 -15.60
N VAL A 196 -1.01 -7.71 -15.95
CA VAL A 196 -1.67 -6.75 -15.06
C VAL A 196 -2.17 -7.44 -13.79
N ARG A 197 -2.79 -8.62 -13.91
CA ARG A 197 -3.24 -9.41 -12.75
C ARG A 197 -2.09 -9.79 -11.83
N ASN A 198 -0.95 -10.22 -12.38
CA ASN A 198 0.22 -10.60 -11.61
C ASN A 198 0.84 -9.41 -10.87
N LEU A 199 0.90 -8.23 -11.50
CA LEU A 199 1.37 -7.00 -10.86
C LEU A 199 0.51 -6.62 -9.64
N ILE A 200 -0.82 -6.64 -9.82
CA ILE A 200 -1.78 -6.36 -8.73
C ILE A 200 -1.65 -7.41 -7.63
N GLN A 201 -1.56 -8.69 -7.99
CA GLN A 201 -1.46 -9.79 -7.04
C GLN A 201 -0.16 -9.70 -6.23
N SER A 202 0.96 -9.35 -6.85
CA SER A 202 2.25 -9.15 -6.18
C SER A 202 2.14 -8.09 -5.08
N CYS A 203 1.60 -6.90 -5.43
CA CYS A 203 1.41 -5.82 -4.46
C CYS A 203 0.43 -6.23 -3.35
N ARG A 204 -0.68 -6.91 -3.70
CA ARG A 204 -1.68 -7.40 -2.75
C ARG A 204 -1.06 -8.35 -1.73
N THR A 205 -0.30 -9.34 -2.18
CA THR A 205 0.35 -10.32 -1.29
C THR A 205 1.34 -9.64 -0.35
N ARG A 206 2.12 -8.66 -0.82
CA ARG A 206 3.02 -7.86 0.04
C ARG A 206 2.26 -7.09 1.10
N LEU A 207 1.20 -6.37 0.72
CA LEU A 207 0.37 -5.60 1.64
C LEU A 207 -0.28 -6.48 2.72
N ILE A 208 -0.81 -7.65 2.35
CA ILE A 208 -1.40 -8.59 3.32
C ILE A 208 -0.36 -9.03 4.34
N LYS A 209 0.83 -9.45 3.88
CA LYS A 209 1.92 -9.88 4.77
C LYS A 209 2.35 -8.77 5.74
N LEU A 210 2.53 -7.54 5.25
CA LEU A 210 2.86 -6.39 6.09
C LEU A 210 1.77 -6.08 7.12
N THR A 211 0.50 -6.11 6.68
CA THR A 211 -0.64 -5.82 7.56
C THR A 211 -0.76 -6.86 8.67
N ASP A 212 -0.62 -8.15 8.33
CA ASP A 212 -0.68 -9.23 9.33
C ASP A 212 0.48 -9.16 10.33
N ARG A 213 1.69 -8.88 9.88
CA ARG A 213 2.84 -8.71 10.77
C ARG A 213 2.68 -7.48 11.67
N ASN A 214 2.23 -6.35 11.13
CA ASN A 214 1.99 -5.15 11.93
C ASN A 214 0.90 -5.37 12.99
N ARG A 215 -0.16 -6.10 12.63
CA ARG A 215 -1.23 -6.50 13.55
C ARG A 215 -0.70 -7.40 14.66
N ARG A 216 -0.01 -8.50 14.33
CA ARG A 216 0.60 -9.41 15.31
C ARG A 216 1.56 -8.68 16.24
N PHE A 217 2.36 -7.75 15.72
CA PHE A 217 3.23 -6.92 16.54
C PHE A 217 2.44 -6.01 17.50
N GLY A 218 1.36 -5.40 17.04
CA GLY A 218 0.44 -4.63 17.89
C GLY A 218 -0.21 -5.47 19.00
N ASP A 219 -0.60 -6.72 18.70
CA ASP A 219 -1.15 -7.65 19.68
C ASP A 219 -0.11 -8.00 20.76
N MET A 220 1.14 -8.29 20.33
CA MET A 220 2.26 -8.54 21.24
C MET A 220 2.59 -7.34 22.13
N LEU A 221 2.62 -6.12 21.58
CA LEU A 221 2.83 -4.89 22.34
C LEU A 221 1.71 -4.65 23.37
N THR A 222 0.47 -4.97 23.01
CA THR A 222 -0.68 -4.82 23.91
C THR A 222 -0.60 -5.80 25.07
N ALA A 223 -0.29 -7.07 24.79
CA ALA A 223 -0.07 -8.09 25.81
C ALA A 223 1.11 -7.74 26.74
N ALA A 224 2.26 -7.33 26.17
CA ALA A 224 3.44 -6.94 26.92
C ALA A 224 3.17 -5.72 27.82
N SER A 225 2.43 -4.73 27.31
CA SER A 225 2.03 -3.56 28.08
C SER A 225 1.11 -3.89 29.25
N LYS A 226 0.15 -4.81 29.08
CA LYS A 226 -0.73 -5.26 30.17
C LYS A 226 0.05 -6.00 31.25
N ASP A 227 0.93 -6.91 30.83
CA ASP A 227 1.76 -7.68 31.75
C ASP A 227 2.77 -6.78 32.48
N ALA A 228 3.46 -5.86 31.79
CA ALA A 228 4.38 -4.91 32.40
C ALA A 228 3.70 -3.99 33.43
N GLN A 229 2.49 -3.52 33.12
CA GLN A 229 1.70 -2.70 34.06
C GLN A 229 1.27 -3.50 35.28
N THR A 230 0.92 -4.78 35.09
CA THR A 230 0.58 -5.70 36.18
C THR A 230 1.81 -5.97 37.06
N ILE A 231 2.99 -6.24 36.46
CA ILE A 231 4.25 -6.44 37.19
C ILE A 231 4.56 -5.20 38.04
N ARG A 232 4.50 -4.01 37.43
CA ARG A 232 4.77 -2.75 38.14
C ARG A 232 3.83 -2.53 39.31
N SER A 233 2.52 -2.66 39.08
CA SER A 233 1.50 -2.44 40.12
C SER A 233 1.63 -3.45 41.28
N GLN A 234 1.84 -4.74 40.96
CA GLN A 234 2.04 -5.77 41.99
C GLN A 234 3.33 -5.56 42.76
N HIS A 235 4.42 -5.19 42.07
CA HIS A 235 5.70 -4.87 42.70
C HIS A 235 5.59 -3.64 43.62
N GLU A 236 5.01 -2.54 43.16
CA GLU A 236 4.82 -1.32 43.96
C GLU A 236 3.99 -1.60 45.22
N ARG A 237 2.88 -2.34 45.08
CA ARG A 237 2.04 -2.74 46.22
C ARG A 237 2.79 -3.61 47.22
N LEU A 238 3.58 -4.57 46.73
CA LEU A 238 4.36 -5.47 47.58
C LEU A 238 5.50 -4.71 48.28
N ALA A 239 6.24 -3.87 47.55
CA ALA A 239 7.31 -3.06 48.09
C ALA A 239 6.81 -2.07 49.16
N GLN A 240 5.65 -1.44 48.94
CA GLN A 240 5.04 -0.57 49.93
C GLN A 240 4.63 -1.33 51.20
N TRP A 241 3.99 -2.49 51.06
CA TRP A 241 3.62 -3.32 52.21
C TRP A 241 4.85 -3.82 52.98
N LEU A 242 5.88 -4.28 52.26
CA LEU A 242 7.15 -4.70 52.85
C LEU A 242 7.77 -3.54 53.64
N LYS A 243 7.86 -2.35 53.05
CA LYS A 243 8.40 -1.17 53.76
C LYS A 243 7.60 -0.84 55.02
N GLN A 244 6.27 -0.77 54.93
CA GLN A 244 5.40 -0.48 56.07
C GLN A 244 5.55 -1.50 57.20
N LYS A 245 5.56 -2.80 56.88
CA LYS A 245 5.70 -3.86 57.88
C LYS A 245 7.09 -3.92 58.49
N ARG A 246 8.14 -3.64 57.70
CA ARG A 246 9.49 -3.48 58.23
C ARG A 246 9.54 -2.37 59.27
N ASP A 247 9.05 -1.18 58.93
CA ASP A 247 9.05 -0.02 59.84
C ASP A 247 8.25 -0.30 61.13
N GLN A 248 7.14 -1.04 61.03
CA GLN A 248 6.35 -1.48 62.18
C GLN A 248 7.14 -2.46 63.08
N LEU A 249 7.79 -3.47 62.50
CA LEU A 249 8.58 -4.45 63.24
C LEU A 249 9.86 -3.87 63.86
N GLU A 250 10.47 -2.87 63.22
CA GLU A 250 11.64 -2.17 63.73
C GLU A 250 11.29 -1.32 64.97
N LYS A 251 10.10 -0.71 65.00
CA LYS A 251 9.59 0.10 66.12
C LYS A 251 8.99 -0.72 67.27
N LEU A 252 8.78 -2.02 67.08
CA LEU A 252 8.12 -2.89 68.06
C LEU A 252 9.06 -3.16 69.25
N VAL A 253 8.67 -2.70 70.44
CA VAL A 253 9.40 -2.91 71.70
C VAL A 253 8.78 -4.08 72.44
N ILE A 254 9.57 -5.13 72.70
CA ILE A 254 9.15 -6.31 73.46
C ILE A 254 9.00 -5.92 74.94
N ARG A 255 7.84 -6.20 75.54
CA ARG A 255 7.54 -5.89 76.94
C ARG A 255 7.03 -7.15 77.64
N PRO A 256 7.67 -7.60 78.74
CA PRO A 256 7.26 -8.80 79.47
C PRO A 256 5.80 -8.75 79.94
N ASP A 257 5.30 -7.55 80.22
CA ASP A 257 3.99 -7.30 80.81
C ASP A 257 2.84 -7.40 79.77
N HIS A 258 3.17 -7.45 78.47
CA HIS A 258 2.20 -7.43 77.36
C HIS A 258 2.33 -8.64 76.43
N VAL A 259 2.85 -9.78 76.92
CA VAL A 259 3.15 -10.97 76.09
C VAL A 259 1.95 -11.44 75.27
N ASN A 260 0.74 -11.48 75.84
CA ASN A 260 -0.46 -11.93 75.14
C ASN A 260 -0.82 -11.05 73.93
N GLU A 261 -0.71 -9.72 74.08
CA GLU A 261 -0.96 -8.76 73.01
C GLU A 261 0.12 -8.87 71.92
N GLN A 262 1.39 -9.00 72.32
CA GLN A 262 2.52 -9.16 71.39
C GLN A 262 2.43 -10.46 70.59
N GLN A 263 1.96 -11.54 71.21
CA GLN A 263 1.68 -12.80 70.52
C GLN A 263 0.49 -12.70 69.58
N ALA A 264 -0.58 -11.98 69.94
CA ALA A 264 -1.71 -11.73 69.04
C ALA A 264 -1.27 -10.95 67.79
N GLN A 265 -0.51 -9.87 67.97
CA GLN A 265 0.06 -9.08 66.86
C GLN A 265 0.98 -9.91 65.97
N HIS A 266 1.82 -10.78 66.57
CA HIS A 266 2.67 -11.67 65.79
C HIS A 266 1.84 -12.68 64.97
N ARG A 267 0.80 -13.28 65.55
CA ARG A 267 -0.11 -14.20 64.83
C ARG A 267 -0.82 -13.50 63.66
N GLU A 268 -1.28 -12.27 63.87
CA GLU A 268 -1.88 -11.46 62.82
C GLU A 268 -0.88 -11.15 61.70
N PHE A 269 0.34 -10.74 62.06
CA PHE A 269 1.42 -10.51 61.11
C PHE A 269 1.72 -11.77 60.26
N GLN A 270 1.79 -12.96 60.88
CA GLN A 270 2.03 -14.21 60.15
C GLN A 270 0.88 -14.57 59.18
N ARG A 271 -0.37 -14.27 59.55
CA ARG A 271 -1.52 -14.44 58.65
C ARG A 271 -1.41 -13.49 57.45
N GLU A 272 -1.08 -12.23 57.68
CA GLU A 272 -0.87 -11.25 56.60
C GLU A 272 0.30 -11.64 55.69
N LEU A 273 1.43 -12.06 56.26
CA LEU A 273 2.60 -12.52 55.51
C LEU A 273 2.25 -13.71 54.61
N SER A 274 1.48 -14.68 55.13
CA SER A 274 0.99 -15.83 54.38
C SER A 274 0.04 -15.44 53.24
N ALA A 275 -0.81 -14.42 53.45
CA ALA A 275 -1.65 -13.87 52.40
C ALA A 275 -0.82 -13.18 51.31
N LYS A 276 0.22 -12.42 51.70
CA LYS A 276 1.13 -11.72 50.79
C LYS A 276 2.08 -12.66 50.03
N ASP A 277 2.42 -13.81 50.59
CA ASP A 277 3.23 -14.82 49.90
C ASP A 277 2.56 -15.27 48.57
N LYS A 278 1.22 -15.35 48.55
CA LYS A 278 0.47 -15.62 47.32
C LYS A 278 0.66 -14.53 46.27
N GLU A 279 0.70 -13.26 46.67
CA GLU A 279 0.95 -12.13 45.76
C GLU A 279 2.38 -12.14 45.23
N TYR A 280 3.36 -12.37 46.11
CA TYR A 280 4.78 -12.49 45.75
C TYR A 280 5.02 -13.65 44.77
N ARG A 281 4.44 -14.83 45.02
CA ARG A 281 4.50 -15.97 44.10
C ARG A 281 3.87 -15.65 42.74
N LYS A 282 2.71 -14.99 42.72
CA LYS A 282 2.06 -14.55 41.46
C LYS A 282 2.95 -13.60 40.66
N LEU A 283 3.56 -12.61 41.33
CA LEU A 283 4.51 -11.68 40.70
C LEU A 283 5.71 -12.43 40.10
N ARG A 284 6.32 -13.34 40.87
CA ARG A 284 7.47 -14.14 40.41
C ARG A 284 7.12 -15.05 39.23
N LEU A 285 5.95 -15.70 39.25
CA LEU A 285 5.47 -16.51 38.13
C LEU A 285 5.25 -15.66 36.87
N LEU A 286 4.65 -14.48 37.01
CA LEU A 286 4.43 -13.55 35.91
C LEU A 286 5.75 -13.10 35.29
N ILE A 287 6.72 -12.67 36.09
CA ILE A 287 8.03 -12.25 35.60
C ILE A 287 8.76 -13.43 34.93
N ASN A 288 8.77 -14.62 35.54
CA ASN A 288 9.41 -15.80 34.96
C ASN A 288 8.80 -16.23 33.61
N ARG A 289 7.49 -16.04 33.42
CA ARG A 289 6.82 -16.26 32.14
C ARG A 289 7.28 -15.27 31.05
N VAL A 290 7.66 -14.07 31.47
CA VAL A 290 8.02 -12.95 30.59
C VAL A 290 9.51 -12.96 30.23
N LEU A 291 10.40 -13.33 31.16
CA LEU A 291 11.86 -13.34 30.99
C LEU A 291 12.36 -13.96 29.67
N PRO A 292 11.83 -15.12 29.18
CA PRO A 292 12.30 -15.71 27.93
C PRO A 292 12.07 -14.83 26.70
N LYS A 293 11.07 -13.94 26.74
CA LYS A 293 10.63 -13.08 25.64
C LYS A 293 11.33 -11.71 25.66
N CYS A 294 12.07 -11.40 26.72
CA CYS A 294 12.73 -10.13 26.89
C CYS A 294 14.06 -10.05 26.15
N SER A 295 14.41 -8.83 25.72
CA SER A 295 15.78 -8.47 25.36
C SER A 295 16.73 -8.74 26.55
N PRO A 296 18.05 -8.91 26.33
CA PRO A 296 19.00 -9.09 27.42
C PRO A 296 18.91 -7.98 28.48
N HIS A 297 18.80 -6.73 28.04
CA HIS A 297 18.68 -5.58 28.92
C HIS A 297 17.41 -5.62 29.79
N ASP A 298 16.25 -5.83 29.18
CA ASP A 298 14.98 -5.92 29.91
C ASP A 298 14.95 -7.10 30.88
N ARG A 299 15.61 -8.20 30.51
CA ARG A 299 15.74 -9.39 31.34
C ARG A 299 16.54 -9.10 32.61
N ASP A 300 17.63 -8.35 32.51
CA ASP A 300 18.45 -7.99 33.66
C ASP A 300 17.70 -7.06 34.62
N LEU A 301 16.94 -6.09 34.10
CA LEU A 301 16.09 -5.23 34.92
C LEU A 301 15.01 -6.02 35.67
N LEU A 302 14.32 -6.94 34.99
CA LEU A 302 13.29 -7.78 35.61
C LEU A 302 13.86 -8.77 36.63
N LYS A 303 15.07 -9.28 36.41
CA LYS A 303 15.78 -10.13 37.39
C LYS A 303 16.12 -9.34 38.65
N ARG A 304 16.72 -8.15 38.50
CA ARG A 304 17.02 -7.27 39.64
C ARG A 304 15.77 -6.98 40.46
N LEU A 305 14.64 -6.70 39.80
CA LEU A 305 13.36 -6.48 40.48
C LEU A 305 12.91 -7.69 41.31
N ILE A 306 13.07 -8.93 40.81
CA ILE A 306 12.80 -10.14 41.60
C ILE A 306 13.76 -10.24 42.78
N ASP A 307 15.06 -10.03 42.55
CA ASP A 307 16.10 -10.21 43.55
C ASP A 307 15.95 -9.20 44.70
N ASP A 308 15.68 -7.93 44.39
CA ASP A 308 15.41 -6.86 45.36
C ASP A 308 14.15 -7.15 46.21
N THR A 309 13.10 -7.66 45.55
CA THR A 309 11.87 -8.06 46.24
C THR A 309 12.12 -9.25 47.16
N LYS A 310 12.89 -10.24 46.69
CA LYS A 310 13.25 -11.44 47.46
C LYS A 310 14.09 -11.09 48.68
N GLU A 311 15.06 -10.20 48.52
CA GLU A 311 15.90 -9.74 49.63
C GLU A 311 15.07 -8.99 50.68
N SER A 312 14.20 -8.08 50.25
CA SER A 312 13.26 -7.38 51.14
C SER A 312 12.33 -8.34 51.90
N TRP A 313 11.83 -9.38 51.22
CA TRP A 313 10.99 -10.41 51.82
C TRP A 313 11.73 -11.24 52.89
N ASN A 314 12.97 -11.65 52.58
CA ASN A 314 13.84 -12.37 53.50
C ASN A 314 14.17 -11.55 54.74
N GLN A 315 14.42 -10.26 54.58
CA GLN A 315 14.71 -9.35 55.69
C GLN A 315 13.54 -9.26 56.67
N ILE A 316 12.31 -9.10 56.17
CA ILE A 316 11.12 -9.05 57.02
C ILE A 316 10.85 -10.38 57.71
N THR A 317 11.06 -11.50 57.02
CA THR A 317 10.90 -12.83 57.61
C THR A 317 11.91 -13.02 58.74
N LYS A 318 13.18 -12.63 58.55
CA LYS A 318 14.20 -12.65 59.62
C LYS A 318 13.84 -11.73 60.79
N LEU A 319 13.34 -10.52 60.52
CA LEU A 319 12.93 -9.57 61.56
C LEU A 319 11.75 -10.09 62.37
N SER A 320 10.74 -10.69 61.72
CA SER A 320 9.58 -11.24 62.42
C SER A 320 9.97 -12.38 63.35
N PHE A 321 10.86 -13.28 62.92
CA PHE A 321 11.38 -14.36 63.76
C PHE A 321 12.14 -13.84 64.99
N LYS A 322 12.99 -12.81 64.83
CA LYS A 322 13.74 -12.21 65.96
C LYS A 322 12.84 -11.56 67.02
N ARG A 323 11.62 -11.16 66.65
CA ARG A 323 10.65 -10.49 67.54
C ARG A 323 9.60 -11.45 68.12
N TYR A 324 9.70 -12.75 67.86
CA TYR A 324 8.81 -13.75 68.41
C TYR A 324 9.17 -14.10 69.86
N ILE A 325 8.17 -14.13 70.75
CA ILE A 325 8.31 -14.56 72.15
C ILE A 325 7.63 -15.93 72.28
N PRO A 326 8.40 -17.02 72.47
CA PRO A 326 7.83 -18.36 72.64
C PRO A 326 7.01 -18.45 73.93
N THR A 327 5.94 -19.27 73.90
CA THR A 327 5.22 -19.71 75.10
C THR A 327 6.15 -20.60 75.93
N ILE A 328 6.40 -20.23 77.19
CA ILE A 328 7.06 -21.11 78.19
C ILE A 328 6.00 -22.00 78.82
#